data_AF-A0A2N1NJE2-F1
#
_entry.id   AF-A0A2N1NJE2-F1
#
_cell.length_a   1.000
_cell.length_b   1.000
_cell.length_c   1.000
_cell.angle_alpha   90.00
_cell.angle_beta   90.00
_cell.angle_gamma   90.00
#
_symmetry.space_group_name_H-M   'P 1'
#
loop_
_entity.id
_entity.type
_entity.pdbx_description
1 polymer ?
#
loop_
_entity_poly.entity_id
_entity_poly.type
_entity_poly.pdbx_seq_one_letter_code
_entity_poly.pdbx_strand_id
1 'polypeptide(L)'
;MFIHKIVKEVARVFSTVTSSARYIDKSTIHNDDYYWEEPYNFNPDGWMDENFEPKKNSFIMFNEGLRLCPGRKLAMIVLVCLMTLNS
;
A
#
# COMPACT_ATOMS: atom_id res chain seq x y z
N MET A 1 -19.09 10.58 19.52
CA MET A 1 -17.72 10.55 18.95
C MET A 1 -16.81 9.50 19.61
N PHE A 2 -16.87 9.29 20.93
CA PHE A 2 -16.05 8.29 21.65
C PHE A 2 -16.46 6.84 21.38
N ILE A 3 -17.76 6.55 21.37
CA ILE A 3 -18.32 5.21 21.09
C ILE A 3 -17.92 4.71 19.70
N HIS A 4 -17.95 5.57 18.68
CA HIS A 4 -17.55 5.19 17.32
C HIS A 4 -16.06 4.82 17.21
N LYS A 5 -15.20 5.51 17.97
CA LYS A 5 -13.77 5.15 18.07
C LYS A 5 -13.58 3.82 18.78
N ILE A 6 -14.33 3.58 19.87
CA ILE A 6 -14.30 2.29 20.59
C ILE A 6 -14.80 1.15 19.69
N VAL A 7 -15.89 1.35 18.94
CA VAL A 7 -16.41 0.32 18.02
C VAL A 7 -15.40 0.01 16.91
N LYS A 8 -14.74 1.02 16.34
CA LYS A 8 -13.66 0.81 15.37
C LYS A 8 -12.46 0.07 15.96
N GLU A 9 -12.08 0.40 17.19
CA GLU A 9 -10.94 -0.23 17.86
C GLU A 9 -11.25 -1.68 18.25
N VAL A 10 -12.44 -1.93 18.78
CA VAL A 10 -12.92 -3.27 19.09
C VAL A 10 -13.03 -4.11 17.82
N ALA A 11 -13.54 -3.57 16.71
CA ALA A 11 -13.57 -4.29 15.43
C ALA A 11 -12.16 -4.63 14.90
N ARG A 12 -11.20 -3.72 15.06
CA ARG A 12 -9.79 -3.95 14.69
C ARG A 12 -9.19 -5.07 15.54
N VAL A 13 -9.42 -5.06 16.86
CA VAL A 13 -8.93 -6.06 17.81
C VAL A 13 -9.65 -7.41 17.67
N PHE A 14 -10.93 -7.43 17.31
CA PHE A 14 -11.67 -8.69 17.13
C PHE A 14 -11.19 -9.47 15.90
N SER A 15 -10.74 -8.77 14.85
CA SER A 15 -10.22 -9.39 13.64
C SER A 15 -8.90 -10.16 13.84
N THR A 16 -8.17 -9.92 14.94
CA THR A 16 -6.85 -10.52 15.18
C THR A 16 -6.90 -11.83 15.97
N VAL A 17 -8.04 -12.19 16.57
CA VAL A 17 -8.13 -13.29 17.55
C VAL A 17 -8.68 -14.61 17.00
N THR A 18 -9.33 -14.64 15.82
CA THR A 18 -10.01 -15.85 15.32
C THR A 18 -9.60 -16.19 13.89
N SER A 19 -8.55 -17.00 13.69
CA SER A 19 -8.20 -17.78 12.47
C SER A 19 -8.70 -17.27 11.09
N SER A 20 -8.59 -15.97 10.80
CA SER A 20 -9.34 -15.36 9.69
C SER A 20 -8.39 -14.79 8.65
N ALA A 21 -8.75 -15.02 7.39
CA ALA A 21 -8.13 -14.32 6.27
C ALA A 21 -8.24 -12.81 6.52
N ARG A 22 -7.11 -12.16 6.86
CA ARG A 22 -7.02 -10.71 6.99
C ARG A 22 -7.26 -10.07 5.62
N TYR A 23 -8.38 -9.35 5.49
CA TYR A 23 -8.64 -8.48 4.36
C TYR A 23 -7.77 -7.22 4.49
N ILE A 24 -7.03 -6.89 3.42
CA ILE A 24 -6.19 -5.71 3.36
C ILE A 24 -6.79 -4.78 2.31
N ASP A 25 -7.32 -3.66 2.76
CA ASP A 25 -7.80 -2.62 1.86
C ASP A 25 -6.62 -1.76 1.40
N LYS A 26 -6.18 -2.01 0.16
CA LYS A 26 -5.08 -1.27 -0.45
C LYS A 26 -5.43 0.19 -0.68
N SER A 27 -6.68 0.48 -1.06
CA SER A 27 -7.12 1.85 -1.36
C SER A 27 -7.02 2.72 -0.11
N THR A 28 -7.50 2.22 1.03
CA THR A 28 -7.36 2.95 2.30
C THR A 28 -5.89 3.22 2.64
N ILE A 29 -4.98 2.25 2.43
CA ILE A 29 -3.56 2.43 2.76
C ILE A 29 -2.84 3.39 1.80
N HIS A 30 -3.13 3.29 0.49
CA HIS A 30 -2.52 4.13 -0.54
C HIS A 30 -3.05 5.56 -0.54
N ASN A 31 -4.24 5.80 0.04
CA ASN A 31 -4.85 7.12 0.11
C ASN A 31 -4.87 7.72 1.53
N ASP A 32 -4.13 7.15 2.47
CA ASP A 32 -4.05 7.66 3.85
C ASP A 32 -2.98 8.77 3.95
N ASP A 33 -3.44 9.98 4.30
CA ASP A 33 -2.59 11.16 4.53
C ASP A 33 -1.54 10.94 5.64
N TYR A 34 -1.70 9.91 6.48
CA TYR A 34 -0.68 9.53 7.45
C TYR A 34 0.58 8.93 6.79
N TYR A 35 0.42 8.23 5.66
CA TYR A 35 1.52 7.58 4.95
C TYR A 35 2.02 8.39 3.76
N TRP A 36 1.13 9.09 3.06
CA TRP A 36 1.41 9.72 1.77
C TRP A 36 1.08 11.20 1.85
N GLU A 37 1.99 12.05 1.37
CA GLU A 37 1.71 13.47 1.18
C GLU A 37 0.88 13.65 -0.09
N GLU A 38 -0.22 14.41 0.01
CA GLU A 38 -1.17 14.65 -1.08
C GLU A 38 -1.57 13.37 -1.87
N PRO A 39 -2.13 12.33 -1.22
CA PRO A 39 -2.32 11.00 -1.83
C PRO A 39 -3.18 10.97 -3.11
N TYR A 40 -4.01 11.98 -3.31
CA TYR A 40 -4.87 12.10 -4.48
C TYR A 40 -4.19 12.82 -5.66
N ASN A 41 -2.99 13.39 -5.46
CA ASN A 41 -2.19 14.01 -6.51
C ASN A 41 -1.19 12.98 -7.07
N PHE A 42 -1.14 12.84 -8.40
CA PHE A 42 -0.13 12.01 -9.04
C PHE A 42 1.22 12.73 -9.03
N ASN A 43 2.10 12.35 -8.09
CA ASN A 43 3.45 12.89 -7.94
C ASN A 43 4.52 11.79 -8.12
N PRO A 44 5.03 11.57 -9.35
CA PRO A 44 6.09 10.59 -9.61
C PRO A 44 7.46 11.03 -9.06
N ASP A 45 7.70 12.33 -8.92
CA ASP A 45 9.01 12.87 -8.51
C ASP A 45 9.35 12.49 -7.07
N GLY A 46 8.34 12.31 -6.20
CA GLY A 46 8.55 11.83 -4.83
C GLY A 46 9.22 10.44 -4.77
N TRP A 47 9.07 9.61 -5.80
CA TRP A 47 9.71 8.29 -5.89
C TRP A 47 11.15 8.34 -6.41
N MET A 48 11.60 9.51 -6.89
CA MET A 48 12.94 9.72 -7.47
C MET A 48 13.93 10.32 -6.46
N ASP A 49 13.47 10.73 -5.27
CA ASP A 49 14.34 11.18 -4.18
C ASP A 49 15.12 9.99 -3.62
N GLU A 50 16.45 10.09 -3.62
CA GLU A 50 17.37 9.05 -3.13
C GLU A 50 17.19 8.75 -1.63
N ASN A 51 16.66 9.70 -0.87
CA ASN A 51 16.39 9.54 0.57
C ASN A 51 14.97 9.04 0.85
N PHE A 52 14.15 8.83 -0.17
CA PHE A 52 12.77 8.43 0.00
C PHE A 52 12.65 6.93 0.27
N GLU A 53 12.12 6.60 1.46
CA GLU A 53 11.72 5.24 1.80
C GLU A 53 10.25 5.21 2.25
N PRO A 54 9.37 4.46 1.55
CA PRO A 54 8.00 4.27 2.00
C PRO A 54 7.96 3.67 3.40
N LYS A 55 7.06 4.18 4.25
CA LYS A 55 6.80 3.59 5.57
C LYS A 55 6.46 2.10 5.42
N LYS A 56 6.92 1.26 6.34
CA LYS A 56 6.67 -0.20 6.29
C LYS A 56 5.18 -0.51 6.10
N ASN A 57 4.84 -1.42 5.19
CA ASN A 57 3.48 -1.80 4.80
C ASN A 57 2.60 -0.67 4.22
N SER A 58 3.14 0.53 3.94
CA SER A 58 2.38 1.59 3.26
C SER A 58 2.27 1.33 1.76
N PHE A 59 3.29 0.72 1.15
CA PHE A 59 3.33 0.47 -0.29
C PHE A 59 3.20 -1.01 -0.65
N ILE A 60 1.96 -1.47 -0.83
CA ILE A 60 1.63 -2.89 -1.03
C ILE A 60 1.04 -3.20 -2.43
N MET A 61 1.53 -2.54 -3.48
CA MET A 61 1.03 -2.73 -4.86
C MET A 61 1.02 -4.23 -5.28
N PHE A 62 2.11 -4.94 -4.98
CA PHE A 62 2.29 -6.37 -5.26
C PHE A 62 2.12 -7.24 -4.00
N ASN A 63 1.47 -6.71 -2.96
CA ASN A 63 1.48 -7.24 -1.59
C ASN A 63 2.91 -7.33 -1.00
N GLU A 64 3.05 -7.97 0.16
CA GLU A 64 4.34 -8.16 0.85
C GLU A 64 4.38 -9.53 1.57
N GLY A 65 5.57 -9.96 1.98
CA GLY A 65 5.79 -11.22 2.72
C GLY A 65 5.39 -12.47 1.94
N LEU A 66 4.73 -13.42 2.61
CA LEU A 66 4.32 -14.70 2.02
C LEU A 66 3.30 -14.58 0.88
N ARG A 67 2.63 -13.42 0.75
CA ARG A 67 1.66 -13.14 -0.33
C ARG A 67 2.21 -12.19 -1.39
N LEU A 68 3.51 -11.90 -1.38
CA LEU A 68 4.17 -11.10 -2.40
C LEU A 68 3.96 -11.74 -3.78
N CYS A 69 3.53 -10.95 -4.75
CA CYS A 69 3.33 -11.43 -6.11
C CYS A 69 4.65 -11.97 -6.68
N PRO A 70 4.73 -13.25 -7.11
CA PRO A 70 5.94 -13.81 -7.70
C PRO A 70 6.31 -13.10 -9.02
N GLY A 71 5.33 -12.53 -9.71
CA GLY A 71 5.51 -11.78 -10.94
C GLY A 71 5.97 -10.33 -10.78
N ARG A 72 6.22 -9.80 -9.57
CA ARG A 72 6.52 -8.36 -9.38
C ARG A 72 7.68 -7.88 -10.24
N LYS A 73 8.76 -8.68 -10.32
CA LYS A 73 9.97 -8.30 -11.06
C LYS A 73 9.70 -8.27 -12.55
N LEU A 74 8.99 -9.27 -13.06
CA LEU A 74 8.58 -9.34 -14.46
C LEU A 74 7.67 -8.16 -14.82
N ALA A 75 6.67 -7.86 -13.99
CA ALA A 75 5.75 -6.74 -14.21
C ALA A 75 6.48 -5.40 -14.27
N MET A 76 7.44 -5.16 -13.37
CA MET A 76 8.26 -3.93 -13.40
C MET A 76 9.12 -3.84 -14.67
N ILE A 77 9.75 -4.94 -15.10
CA ILE A 77 10.54 -4.96 -16.34
C ILE A 77 9.64 -4.64 -17.54
N VAL A 78 8.49 -5.32 -17.66
CA VAL A 78 7.54 -5.09 -18.75
C VAL A 78 7.05 -3.64 -18.75
N LEU A 79 6.74 -3.07 -17.58
CA LEU A 79 6.33 -1.67 -17.47
C LEU A 79 7.42 -0.71 -17.97
N VAL A 80 8.68 -0.89 -17.52
CA VAL A 80 9.81 -0.06 -17.98
C VAL A 80 10.03 -0.20 -19.49
N CYS A 81 9.98 -1.42 -20.03
CA CYS A 81 10.07 -1.65 -21.46
C CYS A 81 8.96 -0.92 -22.21
N LEU A 82 7.70 -1.02 -21.77
CA LEU A 82 6.58 -0.35 -22.43
C LEU A 82 6.70 1.18 -22.39
N MET A 83 7.20 1.75 -21.30
CA MET A 83 7.41 3.21 -21.18
C MET A 83 8.55 3.69 -22.09
N THR A 84 9.62 2.90 -22.23
CA THR A 84 10.81 3.29 -23.02
C THR A 84 10.68 3.00 -24.52
N LEU A 85 9.87 2.01 -24.92
CA LEU A 85 9.70 1.62 -26.33
C LEU A 85 8.93 2.64 -27.18
N ASN A 86 8.21 3.58 -26.56
CA ASN A 86 7.46 4.65 -27.23
C ASN A 86 8.12 6.04 -27.08
N SER A 87 9.38 6.08 -26.61
CA SER A 87 10.16 7.33 -26.46
C SER A 87 11.17 7.50 -27.58
#